data_AF-A0A3B0CRT0-F1
#
_entry.id   AF-A0A3B0CRT0-F1
#
_cell.length_a   1.000
_cell.length_b   1.000
_cell.length_c   1.000
_cell.angle_alpha   90.00
_cell.angle_beta   90.00
_cell.angle_gamma   90.00
#
_symmetry.space_group_name_H-M   'P 1'
#
loop_
_entity.id
_entity.type
_entity.pdbx_description
1 polymer ?
#
loop_
_entity_poly.entity_id
_entity_poly.type
_entity_poly.pdbx_seq_one_letter_code
_entity_poly.pdbx_strand_id
1 'polypeptide(L)'
;MKVKRLALLTTTLVMLGAGIVYAGSPWGDYQGFTKVKVQINNEGVSTSDVPAFMIDGRVVLPLREMTDSLGTIVRWDDESKTAYLYKPNVHMFVAKDIAKDDSPKTPFGKVSKGNKLDFVVAAQVDSLTTPIQSFRIDLVSPAGSVIRSTNAVVLQESKDSFWYSWPLENVTFDSLGKYKVQFKIKLDDAHDYSVVSEKTIISE
;
A
#
# COMPACT_ATOMS: atom_id res chain seq x y z
N MET A 1 -24.97 63.18 21.60
CA MET A 1 -25.50 62.08 20.77
C MET A 1 -24.49 61.46 19.79
N LYS A 2 -23.57 62.24 19.19
CA LYS A 2 -22.62 61.74 18.17
C LYS A 2 -21.55 60.78 18.73
N VAL A 3 -21.01 61.06 19.92
CA VAL A 3 -19.95 60.23 20.55
C VAL A 3 -20.45 58.84 20.96
N LYS A 4 -21.68 58.72 21.49
CA LYS A 4 -22.28 57.43 21.85
C LYS A 4 -22.55 56.54 20.63
N ARG A 5 -22.98 57.12 19.50
CA ARG A 5 -23.17 56.40 18.24
C ARG A 5 -21.83 55.96 17.64
N LEU A 6 -20.81 56.81 17.73
CA LEU A 6 -19.46 56.48 17.26
C LEU A 6 -18.83 55.35 18.08
N ALA A 7 -18.97 55.38 19.41
CA ALA A 7 -18.49 54.32 20.30
C ALA A 7 -19.21 52.98 20.05
N LEU A 8 -20.51 53.01 19.76
CA LEU A 8 -21.26 51.81 19.40
C LEU A 8 -20.79 51.22 18.07
N LEU A 9 -20.54 52.07 17.07
CA LEU A 9 -20.02 51.66 15.76
C LEU A 9 -18.61 51.06 15.84
N THR A 10 -17.70 51.66 16.62
CA THR A 10 -16.36 51.07 16.81
C THR A 10 -16.41 49.77 17.60
N THR A 11 -17.25 49.66 18.62
CA THR A 11 -17.41 48.40 19.38
C THR A 11 -17.96 47.28 18.49
N THR A 12 -18.93 47.61 17.62
CA THR A 12 -19.51 46.65 16.67
C THR A 12 -18.48 46.22 15.61
N LEU A 13 -17.65 47.14 15.12
CA LEU A 13 -16.59 46.83 14.16
C LEU A 13 -15.49 45.96 14.77
N VAL A 14 -15.14 46.15 16.04
CA VAL A 14 -14.19 45.29 16.77
C VAL A 14 -14.78 43.89 16.99
N MET A 15 -16.07 43.76 17.31
CA MET A 15 -16.73 42.45 17.42
C MET A 15 -16.83 41.71 16.07
N LEU A 16 -16.99 42.44 14.96
CA LEU A 16 -17.02 41.85 13.60
C LEU A 16 -15.61 41.52 13.07
N GLY A 17 -14.58 42.25 13.51
CA GLY A 17 -13.19 42.06 13.08
C GLY A 17 -12.38 41.05 13.90
N ALA A 18 -12.89 40.58 15.04
CA ALA A 18 -12.20 39.64 15.92
C ALA A 18 -12.33 38.15 15.51
N GLY A 19 -12.66 37.88 14.25
CA GLY A 19 -12.53 36.53 13.70
C GLY A 19 -11.05 36.21 13.51
N ILE A 20 -10.41 35.57 14.49
CA ILE A 20 -9.09 34.99 14.30
C ILE A 20 -9.24 33.89 13.25
N VAL A 21 -8.86 34.18 12.00
CA VAL A 21 -8.77 33.18 10.94
C VAL A 21 -7.55 32.32 11.27
N TYR A 22 -7.79 31.20 11.95
CA TYR A 22 -6.78 30.15 12.08
C TYR A 22 -6.58 29.51 10.70
N ALA A 23 -5.52 29.92 10.00
CA ALA A 23 -5.06 29.29 8.76
C ALA A 23 -4.29 27.98 9.06
N GLY A 24 -4.88 27.11 9.87
CA GLY A 24 -4.33 25.78 10.16
C GLY A 24 -4.74 24.77 9.08
N SER A 25 -3.95 23.72 8.87
CA SER A 25 -4.38 22.61 8.02
C SER A 25 -5.62 21.93 8.60
N PRO A 26 -6.59 21.52 7.74
CA PRO A 26 -7.73 20.72 8.18
C PRO A 26 -7.34 19.41 8.87
N TRP A 27 -6.09 18.97 8.70
CA TRP A 27 -5.56 17.72 9.23
C TRP A 27 -4.78 17.89 10.53
N GLY A 28 -4.63 19.13 11.02
CA GLY A 28 -3.88 19.48 12.22
C GLY A 28 -2.36 19.48 12.02
N ASP A 29 -1.62 19.49 13.13
CA ASP A 29 -0.17 19.59 13.15
C ASP A 29 0.48 18.37 13.83
N TYR A 30 1.70 18.05 13.42
CA TYR A 30 2.58 17.04 14.02
C TYR A 30 3.89 17.72 14.40
N GLN A 31 4.17 17.81 15.70
CA GLN A 31 5.38 18.46 16.23
C GLN A 31 5.62 19.89 15.69
N GLY A 32 4.54 20.65 15.47
CA GLY A 32 4.60 22.01 14.91
C GLY A 32 4.64 22.08 13.38
N PHE A 33 4.66 20.93 12.69
CA PHE A 33 4.57 20.84 11.23
C PHE A 33 3.16 20.52 10.77
N THR A 34 2.72 21.16 9.70
CA THR A 34 1.41 20.94 9.09
C THR A 34 1.26 19.49 8.61
N LYS A 35 0.26 18.74 9.10
CA LYS A 35 -0.01 17.37 8.61
C LYS A 35 -0.52 17.40 7.17
N VAL A 36 -0.10 16.39 6.42
CA VAL A 36 -0.45 16.18 5.01
C VAL A 36 -1.22 14.87 4.88
N LYS A 37 -2.37 14.93 4.19
CA LYS A 37 -3.11 13.72 3.83
C LYS A 37 -2.50 13.11 2.57
N VAL A 38 -2.17 11.82 2.64
CA VAL A 38 -1.62 11.05 1.51
C VAL A 38 -2.70 10.14 0.95
N GLN A 39 -2.81 10.10 -0.38
CA GLN A 39 -3.72 9.20 -1.08
C GLN A 39 -3.00 8.49 -2.23
N ILE A 40 -3.27 7.21 -2.38
CA ILE A 40 -2.79 6.37 -3.48
C ILE A 40 -4.01 5.76 -4.15
N ASN A 41 -4.20 6.02 -5.44
CA ASN A 41 -5.38 5.57 -6.19
C ASN A 41 -6.72 5.96 -5.50
N ASN A 42 -6.78 7.18 -4.95
CA ASN A 42 -7.89 7.71 -4.16
C ASN A 42 -8.13 7.03 -2.79
N GLU A 43 -7.35 6.02 -2.43
CA GLU A 43 -7.37 5.39 -1.12
C GLU A 43 -6.41 6.12 -0.18
N GLY A 44 -6.86 6.42 1.04
CA GLY A 44 -6.01 7.09 2.04
C GLY A 44 -4.93 6.14 2.57
N VAL A 45 -3.70 6.63 2.68
CA VAL A 45 -2.62 5.88 3.35
C VAL A 45 -2.68 6.17 4.84
N SER A 46 -2.97 5.15 5.63
CA SER A 46 -2.84 5.23 7.08
C SER A 46 -1.36 5.28 7.44
N THR A 47 -1.02 6.08 8.44
CA THR A 47 0.32 6.17 9.01
C THR A 47 0.17 5.87 10.50
N SER A 48 0.97 4.97 11.07
CA SER A 48 0.84 4.61 12.49
C SER A 48 1.41 5.70 13.41
N ASP A 49 2.74 5.86 13.39
CA ASP A 49 3.48 6.56 14.44
C ASP A 49 3.87 7.97 14.03
N VAL A 50 4.30 8.12 12.77
CA VAL A 50 4.71 9.39 12.19
C VAL A 50 3.79 9.65 11.00
N PRO A 51 2.99 10.73 10.99
CA PRO A 51 2.18 11.08 9.84
C PRO A 51 3.04 11.68 8.72
N ALA A 52 2.48 11.81 7.53
CA ALA A 52 3.05 12.72 6.55
C ALA A 52 2.87 14.17 7.01
N PHE A 53 3.90 15.00 6.85
CA PHE A 53 3.87 16.40 7.26
C PHE A 53 4.66 17.28 6.29
N MET A 54 4.47 18.59 6.38
CA MET A 54 5.17 19.57 5.56
C MET A 54 6.23 20.31 6.39
N ILE A 55 7.46 20.37 5.87
CA ILE A 55 8.56 21.17 6.40
C ILE A 55 9.18 21.97 5.25
N ASP A 56 9.35 23.28 5.45
CA ASP A 56 9.94 24.20 4.46
C ASP A 56 9.36 24.06 3.04
N GLY A 57 8.02 23.93 2.95
CA GLY A 57 7.30 23.77 1.69
C GLY A 57 7.44 22.40 1.02
N ARG A 58 8.07 21.43 1.68
CA ARG A 58 8.27 20.06 1.18
C ARG A 58 7.44 19.07 1.99
N VAL A 59 6.87 18.08 1.31
CA VAL A 59 6.18 16.97 1.96
C VAL A 59 7.20 15.91 2.37
N VAL A 60 7.17 15.54 3.64
CA VAL A 60 7.92 14.42 4.20
C VAL A 60 6.96 13.25 4.36
N LEU A 61 7.35 12.11 3.78
CA LEU A 61 6.59 10.87 3.88
C LEU A 61 7.33 9.88 4.79
N PRO A 62 6.65 9.23 5.74
CA PRO A 62 7.21 8.13 6.51
C PRO A 62 7.52 6.96 5.58
N LEU A 63 8.80 6.70 5.35
CA LEU A 63 9.25 5.70 4.37
C LEU A 63 8.66 4.30 4.62
N ARG A 64 8.57 3.89 5.89
CA ARG A 64 8.05 2.57 6.30
C ARG A 64 6.56 2.39 6.02
N GLU A 65 5.77 3.46 6.10
CA GLU A 65 4.33 3.37 5.82
C GLU A 65 4.06 3.30 4.30
N MET A 66 5.04 3.73 3.50
CA MET A 66 4.94 3.79 2.05
C MET A 66 5.41 2.50 1.36
N THR A 67 6.13 1.60 2.03
CA THR A 67 6.76 0.42 1.40
C THR A 67 5.78 -0.45 0.64
N ASP A 68 4.72 -0.90 1.31
CA ASP A 68 3.75 -1.81 0.70
C ASP A 68 3.04 -1.15 -0.49
N SER A 69 2.67 0.12 -0.33
CA SER A 69 1.97 0.86 -1.40
C SER A 69 2.88 1.17 -2.60
N LEU A 70 4.19 1.27 -2.37
CA LEU A 70 5.19 1.49 -3.41
C LEU A 70 5.78 0.18 -3.97
N GLY A 71 5.37 -0.98 -3.45
CA GLY A 71 5.92 -2.28 -3.85
C GLY A 71 7.42 -2.37 -3.61
N THR A 72 7.88 -1.86 -2.46
CA THR A 72 9.31 -1.71 -2.13
C THR A 72 9.61 -2.36 -0.80
N ILE A 73 10.77 -2.99 -0.69
CA ILE A 73 11.30 -3.51 0.56
C ILE A 73 12.27 -2.47 1.12
N VAL A 74 12.13 -2.13 2.41
CA VAL A 74 13.04 -1.20 3.08
C VAL A 74 13.84 -1.93 4.14
N ARG A 75 15.16 -1.71 4.11
CA ARG A 75 16.10 -2.13 5.16
C ARG A 75 16.76 -0.90 5.74
N TRP A 76 16.70 -0.76 7.07
CA TRP A 76 17.40 0.30 7.79
C TRP A 76 18.74 -0.22 8.30
N ASP A 77 19.80 0.52 8.04
CA ASP A 77 21.10 0.35 8.68
C ASP A 77 21.34 1.50 9.65
N ASP A 78 21.31 1.17 10.94
CA ASP A 78 21.43 2.17 12.00
C ASP A 78 22.87 2.68 12.19
N GLU A 79 23.88 1.89 11.82
CA GLU A 79 25.28 2.28 11.99
C GLU A 79 25.64 3.38 10.98
N SER A 80 25.32 3.16 9.71
CA SER A 80 25.59 4.13 8.65
C SER A 80 24.49 5.20 8.49
N LYS A 81 23.38 5.08 9.23
CA LYS A 81 22.17 5.89 9.07
C LYS A 81 21.63 5.86 7.63
N THR A 82 21.63 4.68 7.02
CA THR A 82 21.25 4.47 5.62
C THR A 82 19.97 3.66 5.50
N ALA A 83 19.01 4.18 4.72
CA ALA A 83 17.85 3.42 4.29
C ALA A 83 18.09 2.83 2.89
N TYR A 84 18.04 1.51 2.79
CA TYR A 84 18.09 0.80 1.50
C TYR A 84 16.68 0.49 1.03
N LEU A 85 16.40 0.83 -0.22
CA LEU A 85 15.12 0.57 -0.89
C LEU A 85 15.36 -0.43 -2.02
N TYR A 86 14.72 -1.59 -1.95
CA TYR A 86 14.77 -2.60 -3.00
C TYR A 86 13.40 -2.73 -3.65
N LYS A 87 13.35 -2.48 -4.96
CA LYS A 87 12.11 -2.48 -5.75
C LYS A 87 12.23 -3.48 -6.90
N PRO A 88 11.98 -4.78 -6.65
CA PRO A 88 11.94 -5.76 -7.73
C PRO A 88 10.75 -5.47 -8.66
N ASN A 89 10.88 -5.80 -9.94
CA ASN A 89 9.73 -5.80 -10.83
C ASN A 89 9.03 -7.16 -10.69
N VAL A 90 7.77 -7.13 -10.28
CA VAL A 90 6.96 -8.34 -10.11
C VAL A 90 5.70 -8.20 -10.93
N HIS A 91 5.68 -8.90 -12.06
CA HIS A 91 4.55 -8.94 -12.98
C HIS A 91 3.71 -10.18 -12.72
N MET A 92 2.46 -9.99 -12.31
CA MET A 92 1.53 -11.08 -12.03
C MET A 92 0.38 -11.15 -13.03
N PHE A 93 -0.06 -12.37 -13.32
CA PHE A 93 -1.33 -12.64 -13.98
C PHE A 93 -2.03 -13.84 -13.33
N VAL A 94 -3.35 -13.91 -13.52
CA VAL A 94 -4.17 -15.01 -13.02
C VAL A 94 -4.94 -15.63 -14.17
N ALA A 95 -5.00 -16.96 -14.17
CA ALA A 95 -5.60 -17.75 -15.24
C ALA A 95 -6.21 -19.03 -14.65
N LYS A 96 -7.25 -19.57 -15.27
CA LYS A 96 -7.88 -20.81 -14.79
C LYS A 96 -6.97 -22.03 -14.95
N ASP A 97 -6.11 -22.01 -15.96
CA ASP A 97 -5.12 -23.06 -16.22
C ASP A 97 -3.87 -22.43 -16.85
N ILE A 98 -2.75 -23.16 -16.80
CA ILE A 98 -1.48 -22.79 -17.45
C ILE A 98 -1.07 -23.96 -18.36
N ALA A 99 -0.64 -23.67 -19.58
CA ALA A 99 -0.12 -24.68 -20.49
C ALA A 99 1.28 -25.17 -20.08
N LYS A 100 1.77 -26.23 -20.72
CA LYS A 100 3.12 -26.78 -20.42
C LYS A 100 4.26 -25.82 -20.74
N ASP A 101 4.02 -24.83 -21.58
CA ASP A 101 4.96 -23.77 -21.98
C ASP A 101 4.77 -22.48 -21.15
N ASP A 102 4.11 -22.59 -19.99
CA ASP A 102 3.79 -21.50 -19.08
C ASP A 102 2.81 -20.44 -19.64
N SER A 103 2.21 -20.68 -20.81
CA SER A 103 1.22 -19.76 -21.37
C SER A 103 -0.11 -19.81 -20.61
N PRO A 104 -0.73 -18.65 -20.28
CA PRO A 104 -2.01 -18.61 -19.59
C PRO A 104 -3.16 -19.15 -20.44
N LYS A 105 -3.97 -20.03 -19.87
CA LYS A 105 -5.25 -20.44 -20.43
C LYS A 105 -6.40 -19.81 -19.66
N THR A 106 -7.26 -19.09 -20.38
CA THR A 106 -8.40 -18.38 -19.80
C THR A 106 -7.97 -17.41 -18.68
N PRO A 107 -7.13 -16.41 -19.01
CA PRO A 107 -6.83 -15.34 -18.06
C PRO A 107 -8.13 -14.64 -17.64
N PHE A 108 -8.19 -14.19 -16.39
CA PHE A 108 -9.36 -13.49 -15.88
C PHE A 108 -8.93 -12.35 -14.95
N GLY A 109 -9.82 -11.37 -14.80
CA GLY A 109 -9.70 -10.32 -13.79
C GLY A 109 -11.02 -10.06 -13.06
N LYS A 110 -12.05 -10.83 -13.41
CA LYS A 110 -13.42 -10.72 -12.91
C LYS A 110 -13.98 -12.09 -12.63
N VAL A 111 -14.81 -12.20 -11.60
CA VAL A 111 -15.48 -13.43 -11.16
C VAL A 111 -16.84 -13.07 -10.58
N SER A 112 -17.83 -13.96 -10.72
CA SER A 112 -19.14 -13.75 -10.10
C SER A 112 -19.08 -14.06 -8.59
N LYS A 113 -19.75 -13.23 -7.78
CA LYS A 113 -19.90 -13.49 -6.35
C LYS A 113 -20.48 -14.89 -6.07
N GLY A 114 -19.91 -15.59 -5.11
CA GLY A 114 -20.29 -16.94 -4.70
C GLY A 114 -19.67 -18.04 -5.55
N ASN A 115 -18.98 -17.71 -6.64
CA ASN A 115 -18.27 -18.71 -7.41
C ASN A 115 -17.10 -19.28 -6.62
N LYS A 116 -16.89 -20.58 -6.81
CA LYS A 116 -15.73 -21.31 -6.35
C LYS A 116 -14.88 -21.71 -7.56
N LEU A 117 -13.59 -21.42 -7.52
CA LEU A 117 -12.67 -21.63 -8.64
C LEU A 117 -11.35 -22.21 -8.16
N ASP A 118 -10.80 -23.07 -9.01
CA ASP A 118 -9.39 -23.39 -9.05
C ASP A 118 -8.74 -22.48 -10.10
N PHE A 119 -7.58 -21.91 -9.78
CA PHE A 119 -6.84 -21.06 -10.71
C PHE A 119 -5.36 -21.01 -10.37
N VAL A 120 -4.56 -20.45 -11.26
CA VAL A 120 -3.13 -20.27 -11.07
C VAL A 120 -2.81 -18.79 -10.99
N VAL A 121 -1.96 -18.42 -10.04
CA VAL A 121 -1.26 -17.14 -10.00
C VAL A 121 0.14 -17.37 -10.56
N ALA A 122 0.49 -16.72 -11.66
CA ALA A 122 1.83 -16.76 -12.22
C ALA A 122 2.51 -15.40 -12.04
N ALA A 123 3.80 -15.42 -11.73
CA ALA A 123 4.62 -14.26 -11.52
C ALA A 123 5.94 -14.37 -12.30
N GLN A 124 6.32 -13.29 -12.98
CA GLN A 124 7.69 -13.03 -13.40
C GLN A 124 8.28 -12.01 -12.43
N VAL A 125 9.44 -12.35 -11.87
CA VAL A 125 10.25 -11.47 -11.03
C VAL A 125 11.53 -11.13 -11.79
N ASP A 126 11.91 -9.86 -11.79
CA ASP A 126 13.21 -9.39 -12.21
C ASP A 126 13.69 -8.21 -11.36
N SER A 127 14.93 -7.76 -11.59
CA SER A 127 15.56 -6.66 -10.85
C SER A 127 15.62 -6.91 -9.33
N LEU A 128 15.66 -8.18 -8.91
CA LEU A 128 15.82 -8.57 -7.52
C LEU A 128 17.29 -8.47 -7.12
N THR A 129 17.73 -7.28 -6.74
CA THR A 129 19.15 -6.98 -6.45
C THR A 129 19.56 -7.21 -5.00
N THR A 130 18.67 -7.77 -4.17
CA THR A 130 18.94 -8.10 -2.77
C THR A 130 18.69 -9.58 -2.52
N PRO A 131 19.54 -10.26 -1.73
CA PRO A 131 19.19 -11.57 -1.18
C PRO A 131 17.88 -11.50 -0.41
N ILE A 132 17.08 -12.56 -0.54
CA ILE A 132 15.81 -12.73 0.18
C ILE A 132 15.77 -14.15 0.76
N GLN A 133 15.16 -14.31 1.93
CA GLN A 133 14.93 -15.60 2.55
C GLN A 133 13.84 -16.36 1.78
N SER A 134 12.69 -15.72 1.57
CA SER A 134 11.54 -16.39 0.96
C SER A 134 10.52 -15.43 0.36
N PHE A 135 9.69 -15.96 -0.54
CA PHE A 135 8.53 -15.26 -1.08
C PHE A 135 7.27 -16.13 -1.05
N ARG A 136 6.11 -15.49 -1.07
CA ARG A 136 4.80 -16.16 -1.11
C ARG A 136 3.73 -15.27 -1.73
N ILE A 137 2.57 -15.86 -2.00
CA ILE A 137 1.35 -15.13 -2.37
C ILE A 137 0.34 -15.18 -1.22
N ASP A 138 -0.23 -14.02 -0.89
CA ASP A 138 -1.43 -13.91 -0.05
C ASP A 138 -2.61 -13.45 -0.93
N LEU A 139 -3.76 -14.13 -0.82
CA LEU A 139 -5.03 -13.67 -1.38
C LEU A 139 -5.84 -12.99 -0.27
N VAL A 140 -6.16 -11.72 -0.48
CA VAL A 140 -6.84 -10.86 0.50
C VAL A 140 -8.24 -10.54 -0.01
N SER A 141 -9.23 -10.65 0.87
CA SER A 141 -10.62 -10.34 0.58
C SER A 141 -10.87 -8.82 0.51
N PRO A 142 -12.03 -8.38 -0.02
CA PRO A 142 -12.42 -6.97 0.00
C PRO A 142 -12.47 -6.36 1.41
N ALA A 143 -12.64 -7.18 2.45
CA ALA A 143 -12.62 -6.75 3.85
C ALA A 143 -11.19 -6.61 4.43
N GLY A 144 -10.15 -6.90 3.65
CA GLY A 144 -8.75 -6.82 4.08
C GLY A 144 -8.22 -8.07 4.79
N SER A 145 -9.02 -9.13 4.92
CA SER A 145 -8.59 -10.38 5.56
C SER A 145 -7.88 -11.29 4.56
N VAL A 146 -6.76 -11.91 4.97
CA VAL A 146 -6.09 -12.96 4.18
C VAL A 146 -6.96 -14.21 4.19
N ILE A 147 -7.44 -14.64 3.02
CA ILE A 147 -8.28 -15.84 2.85
C ILE A 147 -7.51 -17.04 2.30
N ARG A 148 -6.34 -16.81 1.69
CA ARG A 148 -5.39 -17.85 1.30
C ARG A 148 -3.97 -17.32 1.46
N SER A 149 -3.07 -18.13 1.98
CA SER A 149 -1.63 -17.89 1.93
C SER A 149 -0.96 -19.15 1.38
N THR A 150 -0.08 -18.98 0.40
CA THR A 150 0.69 -20.11 -0.14
C THR A 150 1.83 -20.47 0.79
N ASN A 151 2.36 -21.69 0.66
CA ASN A 151 3.62 -22.04 1.30
C ASN A 151 4.71 -21.06 0.85
N ALA A 152 5.59 -20.70 1.78
CA ALA A 152 6.75 -19.86 1.49
C ALA A 152 7.75 -20.65 0.63
N VAL A 153 8.23 -20.00 -0.44
CA VAL A 153 9.26 -20.53 -1.32
C VAL A 153 10.59 -19.95 -0.86
N VAL A 154 11.48 -20.80 -0.36
CA VAL A 154 12.83 -20.40 0.08
C VAL A 154 13.76 -20.42 -1.13
N LEU A 155 14.47 -19.31 -1.36
CA LEU A 155 15.51 -19.27 -2.39
C LEU A 155 16.83 -19.71 -1.79
N GLN A 156 17.36 -20.85 -2.27
CA GLN A 156 18.66 -21.35 -1.85
C GLN A 156 19.83 -20.52 -2.43
N GLU A 157 19.61 -19.88 -3.57
CA GLU A 157 20.59 -19.02 -4.24
C GLU A 157 19.92 -17.70 -4.66
N SER A 158 20.71 -16.62 -4.62
CA SER A 158 20.25 -15.31 -5.10
C SER A 158 20.05 -15.38 -6.61
N LYS A 159 18.84 -15.08 -7.06
CA LYS A 159 18.47 -14.98 -8.48
C LYS A 159 17.88 -13.61 -8.74
N ASP A 160 18.50 -12.87 -9.63
CA ASP A 160 18.03 -11.53 -10.03
C ASP A 160 16.71 -11.59 -10.82
N SER A 161 16.42 -12.73 -11.47
CA SER A 161 15.17 -12.97 -12.20
C SER A 161 14.74 -14.44 -12.18
N PHE A 162 13.42 -14.66 -12.07
CA PHE A 162 12.82 -15.99 -12.11
C PHE A 162 11.31 -15.93 -12.43
N TRP A 163 10.76 -17.08 -12.79
CA TRP A 163 9.32 -17.29 -12.95
C TRP A 163 8.82 -18.24 -11.86
N TYR A 164 7.59 -18.03 -11.40
CA TYR A 164 6.94 -18.95 -10.46
C TYR A 164 5.43 -18.96 -10.63
N SER A 165 4.81 -20.13 -10.47
CA SER A 165 3.36 -20.33 -10.58
C SER A 165 2.81 -21.07 -9.36
N TRP A 166 1.73 -20.55 -8.79
CA TRP A 166 1.03 -21.15 -7.66
C TRP A 166 -0.38 -21.59 -8.07
N PRO A 167 -0.70 -22.90 -7.98
CA PRO A 167 -2.08 -23.34 -8.03
C PRO A 167 -2.79 -22.94 -6.72
N LEU A 168 -3.94 -22.29 -6.86
CA LEU A 168 -4.86 -21.97 -5.78
C LEU A 168 -6.14 -22.76 -6.01
N GLU A 169 -6.36 -23.73 -5.14
CA GLU A 169 -7.53 -24.60 -5.22
C GLU A 169 -8.63 -24.12 -4.28
N ASN A 170 -9.87 -24.42 -4.69
CA ASN A 170 -11.08 -24.30 -3.90
C ASN A 170 -11.29 -22.90 -3.33
N VAL A 171 -10.95 -21.85 -4.09
CA VAL A 171 -11.12 -20.46 -3.65
C VAL A 171 -12.54 -20.00 -3.92
N THR A 172 -13.23 -19.53 -2.88
CA THR A 172 -14.59 -18.98 -2.98
C THR A 172 -14.56 -17.44 -2.91
N PHE A 173 -15.28 -16.79 -3.81
CA PHE A 173 -15.42 -15.34 -3.89
C PHE A 173 -16.73 -14.87 -3.25
N ASP A 174 -16.84 -14.97 -1.93
CA ASP A 174 -18.11 -14.77 -1.20
C ASP A 174 -18.58 -13.31 -1.06
N SER A 175 -17.70 -12.34 -1.30
CA SER A 175 -17.97 -10.91 -1.11
C SER A 175 -17.84 -10.14 -2.41
N LEU A 176 -18.72 -9.15 -2.62
CA LEU A 176 -18.54 -8.21 -3.72
C LEU A 176 -17.32 -7.31 -3.45
N GLY A 177 -16.59 -6.96 -4.50
CA GLY A 177 -15.49 -6.00 -4.43
C GLY A 177 -14.16 -6.54 -4.92
N LYS A 178 -13.08 -5.84 -4.55
CA LYS A 178 -11.72 -6.11 -5.01
C LYS A 178 -11.05 -7.13 -4.09
N TYR A 179 -10.77 -8.31 -4.61
CA TYR A 179 -9.81 -9.23 -4.04
C TYR A 179 -8.41 -8.85 -4.51
N LYS A 180 -7.42 -9.00 -3.64
CA LYS A 180 -6.03 -8.62 -3.90
C LYS A 180 -5.14 -9.84 -3.78
N VAL A 181 -4.45 -10.17 -4.86
CA VAL A 181 -3.35 -11.15 -4.87
C VAL A 181 -2.08 -10.37 -4.59
N GLN A 182 -1.46 -10.60 -3.44
CA GLN A 182 -0.27 -9.89 -2.99
C GLN A 182 0.95 -10.79 -3.08
N PHE A 183 1.94 -10.39 -3.87
CA PHE A 183 3.26 -10.99 -3.86
C PHE A 183 4.05 -10.39 -2.71
N LYS A 184 4.51 -11.26 -1.81
CA LYS A 184 5.20 -10.87 -0.59
C LYS A 184 6.59 -11.47 -0.52
N ILE A 185 7.54 -10.67 -0.08
CA ILE A 185 8.94 -11.05 0.11
C ILE A 185 9.33 -10.85 1.57
N LYS A 186 10.12 -11.78 2.10
CA LYS A 186 10.79 -11.70 3.39
C LYS A 186 12.30 -11.71 3.19
N LEU A 187 12.99 -10.70 3.73
CA LEU A 187 14.45 -10.58 3.59
C LEU A 187 15.18 -11.63 4.42
N ASP A 188 14.86 -11.72 5.71
CA ASP A 188 15.47 -12.60 6.69
C ASP A 188 14.52 -12.78 7.90
N ASP A 189 14.95 -13.51 8.93
CA ASP A 189 14.12 -13.77 10.12
C ASP A 189 13.82 -12.55 10.98
N ALA A 190 14.55 -11.44 10.83
CA ALA A 190 14.32 -10.21 11.57
C ALA A 190 13.29 -9.29 10.89
N HIS A 191 12.91 -9.57 9.64
CA HIS A 191 11.97 -8.75 8.87
C HIS A 191 10.64 -9.47 8.65
N ASP A 192 9.55 -8.73 8.71
CA ASP A 192 8.24 -9.20 8.26
C ASP A 192 8.15 -9.26 6.72
N TYR A 193 7.12 -9.93 6.23
CA TYR A 193 6.82 -9.94 4.80
C TYR A 193 6.36 -8.55 4.32
N SER A 194 7.05 -8.00 3.33
CA SER A 194 6.64 -6.77 2.62
C SER A 194 5.86 -7.12 1.35
N VAL A 195 4.83 -6.34 1.03
CA VAL A 195 4.11 -6.45 -0.25
C VAL A 195 4.94 -5.75 -1.32
N VAL A 196 5.35 -6.48 -2.36
CA VAL A 196 6.14 -5.93 -3.46
C VAL A 196 5.36 -5.80 -4.77
N SER A 197 4.22 -6.48 -4.89
CA SER A 197 3.29 -6.30 -6.00
C SER A 197 1.89 -6.79 -5.65
N GLU A 198 0.89 -6.18 -6.27
CA GLU A 198 -0.52 -6.48 -6.06
C GLU A 198 -1.26 -6.64 -7.40
N LYS A 199 -2.05 -7.70 -7.54
CA LYS A 199 -2.95 -7.93 -8.67
C LYS A 199 -4.38 -7.96 -8.15
N THR A 200 -5.29 -7.24 -8.81
CA THR A 200 -6.71 -7.21 -8.42
C THR A 200 -7.52 -8.25 -9.21
N ILE A 201 -8.41 -8.94 -8.50
CA ILE A 201 -9.52 -9.72 -9.05
C ILE A 201 -10.81 -9.09 -8.56
N ILE A 202 -11.73 -8.74 -9.46
CA ILE A 202 -13.00 -8.09 -9.11
C ILE A 202 -14.08 -9.18 -8.98
N SER A 203 -14.71 -9.27 -7.81
CA SER A 203 -15.94 -10.04 -7.63
C SER A 203 -17.15 -9.14 -7.83
N GLU A 204 -17.97 -9.43 -8.82
CA GLU A 204 -19.20 -8.69 -9.18
C GLU A 204 -20.45 -9.57 -9.25
#